data_AF-A0A196L905-F1
#
_entry.id   AF-A0A196L905-F1
#
_cell.length_a   1.000
_cell.length_b   1.000
_cell.length_c   1.000
_cell.angle_alpha   90.00
_cell.angle_beta   90.00
_cell.angle_gamma   90.00
#
_symmetry.space_group_name_H-M   'P 1'
#
loop_
_entity.id
_entity.type
_entity.pdbx_description
1 polymer ?
#
loop_
_entity_poly.entity_id
_entity_poly.type
_entity_poly.pdbx_seq_one_letter_code
_entity_poly.pdbx_strand_id
1 'polypeptide(L)' 'MSESSTADDAMWEGFKPDAARAIRARQGFEEAVAGTLDRPFDPSTHGRVIAAVEELRDAVPAALRVAQLQPRGGA' A
#
# COMPACT_ATOMS: atom_id res chain seq x y z
N MET A 1 33.01 0.59 -7.67
CA MET A 1 31.73 0.01 -8.15
C MET A 1 30.97 -0.74 -7.05
N SER A 2 31.55 -1.04 -5.88
CA SER A 2 30.88 -1.83 -4.84
C SER A 2 29.97 -1.02 -3.90
N GLU A 3 30.27 0.25 -3.63
CA GLU A 3 29.47 1.09 -2.71
C GLU A 3 28.07 1.40 -3.27
N SER A 4 27.93 1.47 -4.60
CA SER A 4 26.66 1.70 -5.29
C SER A 4 25.70 0.53 -5.09
N SER A 5 26.19 -0.71 -5.19
CA SER A 5 25.39 -1.92 -4.99
C SER A 5 24.80 -1.99 -3.59
N THR A 6 25.58 -1.65 -2.56
CA THR A 6 25.14 -1.72 -1.17
C THR A 6 24.09 -0.64 -0.84
N ALA A 7 24.19 0.53 -1.46
CA ALA A 7 23.22 1.61 -1.30
C ALA A 7 21.89 1.30 -1.98
N ASP A 8 21.93 0.71 -3.18
CA ASP A 8 20.73 0.27 -3.90
C ASP A 8 20.03 -0.90 -3.18
N ASP A 9 20.80 -1.83 -2.60
CA ASP A 9 20.25 -2.92 -1.78
C ASP A 9 19.55 -2.38 -0.51
N ALA A 10 20.17 -1.43 0.19
CA ALA A 10 19.57 -0.82 1.37
C ALA A 10 18.28 -0.03 1.03
N MET A 11 18.28 0.66 -0.11
CA MET A 11 17.10 1.35 -0.64
C MET A 11 15.98 0.34 -0.98
N TRP A 12 16.33 -0.79 -1.59
CA TRP A 12 15.38 -1.85 -1.93
C TRP A 12 14.78 -2.53 -0.71
N GLU A 13 15.58 -2.79 0.33
CA GLU A 13 15.06 -3.32 1.60
C GLU A 13 14.13 -2.35 2.32
N GLY A 14 14.36 -1.04 2.20
CA GLY A 14 13.44 0.00 2.71
C GLY A 14 12.14 0.11 1.90
N PHE A 15 12.20 -0.09 0.59
CA PHE A 15 11.05 -0.04 -0.33
C PHE A 15 10.01 -1.12 -0.03
N LYS A 16 10.45 -2.38 0.11
CA LYS A 16 9.56 -3.55 0.24
C LYS A 16 8.48 -3.42 1.32
N PRO A 17 8.78 -3.06 2.58
CA PRO A 17 7.75 -2.97 3.62
C PRO A 17 6.74 -1.85 3.35
N ASP A 18 7.16 -0.71 2.81
CA ASP A 18 6.25 0.38 2.45
C ASP A 18 5.36 -0.01 1.26
N ALA A 19 5.91 -0.65 0.24
CA ALA A 19 5.16 -1.20 -0.89
C ALA A 19 4.14 -2.24 -0.43
N ALA A 20 4.55 -3.17 0.45
CA ALA A 20 3.65 -4.17 1.02
C ALA A 20 2.52 -3.54 1.84
N ARG A 21 2.79 -2.48 2.61
CA ARG A 21 1.77 -1.74 3.36
C ARG A 21 0.76 -1.09 2.42
N ALA A 22 1.22 -0.39 1.39
CA ALA A 22 0.35 0.27 0.41
C ALA A 22 -0.53 -0.73 -0.34
N ILE A 23 0.05 -1.86 -0.78
CA ILE A 23 -0.67 -2.92 -1.50
C ILE A 23 -1.75 -3.55 -0.62
N ARG A 24 -1.42 -3.94 0.62
CA ARG A 24 -2.37 -4.56 1.54
C ARG A 24 -3.54 -3.65 1.88
N ALA A 25 -3.28 -2.38 2.14
CA ALA A 25 -4.34 -1.41 2.45
C ALA A 25 -5.27 -1.20 1.25
N ARG A 26 -4.72 -1.13 0.03
CA ARG A 26 -5.51 -1.07 -1.20
C ARG A 26 -6.39 -2.32 -1.39
N GLN A 27 -5.82 -3.51 -1.22
CA GLN A 27 -6.56 -4.77 -1.36
C GLN A 27 -7.70 -4.86 -0.34
N GLY A 28 -7.45 -4.54 0.92
CA GLY A 28 -8.48 -4.53 1.96
C GLY A 28 -9.64 -3.57 1.65
N PHE A 29 -9.34 -2.40 1.08
CA PHE A 29 -10.36 -1.48 0.60
C PHE A 29 -11.17 -2.04 -0.57
N GLU A 30 -10.50 -2.58 -1.59
CA GLU A 30 -11.15 -3.18 -2.76
C GLU A 30 -12.09 -4.34 -2.35
N GLU A 31 -11.65 -5.21 -1.45
CA GLU A 31 -12.45 -6.32 -0.92
C GLU A 31 -13.65 -5.83 -0.10
N ALA A 32 -13.46 -4.83 0.76
CA ALA A 32 -14.54 -4.26 1.56
C ALA A 32 -15.63 -3.65 0.68
N VAL A 33 -15.23 -2.89 -0.35
CA VAL A 33 -16.16 -2.26 -1.31
C VAL A 33 -16.90 -3.31 -2.13
N ALA A 34 -16.20 -4.31 -2.68
CA ALA A 34 -16.84 -5.41 -3.42
C ALA A 34 -17.89 -6.12 -2.56
N GLY A 35 -17.57 -6.40 -1.29
CA GLY A 35 -18.49 -7.01 -0.33
C GLY A 35 -19.76 -6.19 -0.06
N THR A 36 -19.69 -4.85 -0.14
CA THR A 36 -20.88 -3.97 -0.07
C THR A 36 -21.67 -3.90 -1.38
N LEU A 37 -21.02 -3.96 -2.54
CA LEU A 37 -21.70 -3.82 -3.84
C LEU A 37 -22.53 -5.05 -4.22
N ASP A 38 -22.09 -6.24 -3.81
CA ASP A 38 -22.76 -7.51 -4.15
C ASP A 38 -23.98 -7.82 -3.26
N ARG A 39 -24.34 -6.95 -2.31
CA ARG A 39 -25.34 -7.24 -1.27
C ARG A 39 -26.25 -6.04 -0.97
N PRO A 40 -27.48 -6.28 -0.47
CA PRO A 40 -28.30 -5.23 0.12
C PRO A 40 -27.56 -4.49 1.24
N PHE A 41 -27.92 -3.23 1.49
CA PHE A 41 -27.29 -2.41 2.53
C PHE A 41 -27.29 -3.12 3.89
N ASP A 42 -26.09 -3.30 4.45
CA ASP A 42 -25.84 -3.93 5.75
C ASP A 42 -24.88 -3.03 6.56
N PRO A 43 -25.30 -2.52 7.74
CA PRO A 43 -24.46 -1.69 8.60
C PRO A 43 -23.13 -2.35 9.00
N SER A 44 -23.09 -3.68 9.11
CA SER A 44 -21.86 -4.42 9.44
C SER A 44 -20.85 -4.38 8.28
N THR A 45 -21.34 -4.33 7.05
CA THR A 45 -20.52 -4.24 5.84
C THR A 45 -20.12 -2.78 5.57
N HIS A 46 -20.97 -1.82 5.94
CA HIS A 46 -20.61 -0.40 5.98
C HIS A 46 -19.44 -0.10 6.94
N GLY A 47 -19.46 -0.69 8.14
CA GLY A 47 -18.35 -0.57 9.11
C GLY A 47 -17.02 -1.11 8.57
N ARG A 48 -17.05 -2.17 7.76
CA ARG A 48 -15.86 -2.72 7.10
C ARG A 48 -15.28 -1.75 6.06
N VAL A 49 -16.12 -1.08 5.28
CA VAL A 49 -15.66 -0.06 4.32
C VAL A 49 -15.02 1.13 5.05
N ILE A 50 -15.63 1.60 6.15
CA ILE A 50 -15.05 2.69 6.96
C ILE A 50 -13.67 2.30 7.48
N ALA A 51 -13.54 1.12 8.12
CA ALA A 51 -12.26 0.65 8.63
C ALA A 51 -11.22 0.49 7.52
N ALA A 52 -11.61 -0.02 6.35
CA ALA A 52 -10.69 -0.15 5.22
C ALA A 52 -10.26 1.21 4.63
N VAL A 53 -11.13 2.23 4.67
CA VAL A 53 -10.75 3.60 4.29
C VAL A 53 -9.77 4.21 5.29
N GLU A 54 -9.92 3.94 6.58
CA GLU A 54 -8.96 4.37 7.61
C GLU A 54 -7.59 3.73 7.39
N GLU A 55 -7.54 2.41 7.18
CA GLU A 55 -6.31 1.68 6.85
C GLU A 55 -5.65 2.20 5.56
N LEU A 56 -6.46 2.53 4.54
CA LEU A 56 -5.96 3.13 3.30
C LEU A 56 -5.33 4.51 3.54
N ARG A 57 -5.95 5.34 4.39
CA ARG A 57 -5.41 6.66 4.78
C ARG A 57 -4.10 6.51 5.55
N ASP A 58 -4.02 5.57 6.47
CA ASP A 58 -2.81 5.30 7.27
C ASP A 58 -1.67 4.71 6.43
N ALA A 59 -1.98 4.15 5.26
CA ALA A 59 -0.98 3.69 4.30
C ALA A 59 -0.46 4.80 3.36
N VAL A 60 -1.10 5.97 3.28
CA VAL A 60 -0.68 7.08 2.40
C VAL A 60 0.79 7.47 2.58
N PRO A 61 1.33 7.63 3.81
CA PRO A 61 2.74 7.97 3.98
C PRO A 61 3.69 6.93 3.38
N ALA A 62 3.35 5.64 3.47
CA ALA A 62 4.13 4.56 2.88
C ALA A 62 4.06 4.60 1.34
N ALA A 63 2.86 4.81 0.79
CA ALA A 63 2.68 4.97 -0.66
C ALA A 63 3.47 6.19 -1.21
N LEU A 64 3.52 7.30 -0.48
CA LEU A 64 4.31 8.47 -0.85
C LEU A 64 5.81 8.20 -0.81
N ARG A 65 6.32 7.48 0.20
CA ARG A 65 7.72 7.05 0.24
C ARG A 65 8.07 6.17 -0.95
N VAL A 66 7.20 5.21 -1.29
CA VAL A 66 7.32 4.37 -2.50
C VAL A 66 7.36 5.21 -3.77
N ALA A 67 6.46 6.18 -3.94
CA ALA A 67 6.40 7.03 -5.13
C ALA A 67 7.62 7.96 -5.29
N GLN A 68 8.27 8.32 -4.18
CA GLN A 68 9.47 9.17 -4.17
C GLN A 68 10.75 8.39 -4.43
N LEU A 69 10.73 7.06 -4.26
CA LEU A 69 11.87 6.21 -4.59
C LEU A 69 12.00 6.13 -6.11
N GLN A 70 12.95 6.86 -6.67
CA GLN A 70 13.38 6.68 -8.06
C GLN A 70 14.32 5.47 -8.13
N PRO A 71 13.93 4.33 -8.72
CA PRO A 71 14.87 3.26 -8.98
C PRO A 71 15.91 3.76 -9.99
N ARG A 72 17.09 4.15 -9.49
CA ARG A 72 18.23 4.50 -10.35
C ARG A 72 18.81 3.20 -10.89
N GLY A 73 18.24 2.71 -11.98
CA GLY A 73 18.72 1.48 -12.64
C GLY A 73 18.02 1.13 -13.95
N GLY A 74 17.24 2.03 -14.54
CA GLY A 74 16.61 1.84 -15.84
C GLY A 74 17.33 2.60 -16.96
N ALA A 75 18.55 2.19 -17.30
CA ALA A 75 19.20 2.50 -18.57
C ALA A 75 20.27 1.43 -18.88
#